data_AF-A0A4U5LYU5-F1
#
_entry.id   AF-A0A4U5LYU5-F1
#
_cell.length_a   1.000
_cell.length_b   1.000
_cell.length_c   1.000
_cell.angle_alpha   90.00
_cell.angle_beta   90.00
_cell.angle_gamma   90.00
#
_symmetry.space_group_name_H-M   'P 1'
#
loop_
_entity.id
_entity.type
_entity.pdbx_description
1 polymer ?
#
loop_
_entity_poly.entity_id
_entity_poly.type
_entity_poly.pdbx_seq_one_letter_code
_entity_poly.pdbx_strand_id
1 'polypeptide(L)'
;MSDHYLIISSSSRKLFQGSTTISPPNEEELFEVLQIDGETMKTKLSPKEVLDILATRGFRVASAVFTAWEEHVWTLAKDSSDV
;
A
#
# COMPACT_ATOMS: atom_id res chain seq x y z
N MET A 1 -4.30 21.96 -1.05
CA MET A 1 -4.14 20.80 -0.16
C MET A 1 -4.83 19.65 -0.86
N SER A 2 -4.05 18.71 -1.38
CA SER A 2 -4.58 17.52 -2.04
C SER A 2 -4.29 16.36 -1.12
N ASP A 3 -5.33 15.69 -0.64
CA ASP A 3 -5.17 14.47 0.13
C ASP A 3 -4.63 13.38 -0.80
N HIS A 4 -3.54 12.72 -0.39
CA HIS A 4 -2.93 11.66 -1.18
C HIS A 4 -3.49 10.33 -0.70
N TYR A 5 -4.14 9.61 -1.60
CA TYR A 5 -4.70 8.29 -1.32
C TYR A 5 -3.89 7.21 -2.01
N LEU A 6 -3.71 6.08 -1.32
CA LEU A 6 -3.06 4.90 -1.86
C LEU A 6 -3.91 3.68 -1.53
N ILE A 7 -4.11 2.79 -2.50
CA ILE A 7 -4.76 1.50 -2.25
C ILE A 7 -3.68 0.43 -2.26
N ILE A 8 -3.69 -0.41 -1.23
CA ILE A 8 -2.89 -1.63 -1.21
C ILE A 8 -3.81 -2.83 -1.11
N SER A 9 -3.47 -3.93 -1.76
CA SER A 9 -4.22 -5.16 -1.64
C SER A 9 -3.35 -6.40 -1.63
N SER A 10 -3.85 -7.46 -1.00
CA SER A 10 -3.19 -8.75 -1.00
C SER A 10 -4.19 -9.87 -0.84
N SER A 11 -3.90 -11.00 -1.48
CA SER A 11 -4.72 -12.19 -1.30
C SER A 11 -4.59 -12.72 0.13
N SER A 12 -5.69 -13.21 0.72
CA SER A 12 -5.70 -13.85 2.04
C SER A 12 -4.67 -15.00 2.14
N ARG A 13 -4.36 -15.66 1.02
CA ARG A 13 -3.38 -16.76 0.95
C ARG A 13 -1.92 -16.30 1.09
N LYS A 14 -1.64 -15.02 0.89
CA LYS A 14 -0.27 -14.47 0.82
C LYS A 14 0.00 -13.35 1.83
N LEU A 15 -0.89 -13.14 2.80
CA LEU A 15 -0.75 -12.08 3.82
C LEU A 15 0.60 -12.04 4.54
N PHE A 16 1.27 -13.18 4.67
CA PHE A 16 2.57 -13.29 5.35
C PHE A 16 3.72 -13.67 4.41
N GLN A 17 3.44 -13.86 3.12
CA GLN A 17 4.39 -14.42 2.15
C GLN A 17 4.79 -13.40 1.05
N GLY A 18 4.23 -12.20 1.05
CA GLY A 18 4.52 -11.16 0.07
C GLY A 18 3.54 -11.12 -1.10
N SER A 19 3.89 -10.41 -2.20
CA SER A 19 3.02 -10.20 -3.37
C SER A 19 1.88 -9.21 -3.12
N THR A 20 2.16 -8.09 -2.47
CA THR A 20 1.20 -7.01 -2.25
C THR A 20 1.08 -6.15 -3.50
N THR A 21 -0.15 -5.85 -3.92
CA THR A 21 -0.45 -4.93 -5.03
C THR A 21 -0.57 -3.51 -4.49
N ILE A 22 -0.02 -2.53 -5.21
CA ILE A 22 -0.08 -1.10 -4.88
C ILE A 22 -0.75 -0.35 -6.04
N SER A 23 -1.84 0.37 -5.82
CA SER A 23 -2.63 0.95 -6.91
C SER A 23 -2.94 2.44 -6.73
N PRO A 24 -2.66 3.20 -7.80
CA PRO A 24 -1.32 3.44 -8.29
C PRO A 24 -0.58 4.42 -7.35
N PRO A 25 0.71 4.21 -7.09
CA PRO A 25 1.50 5.19 -6.35
C PRO A 25 1.70 6.45 -7.20
N ASN A 26 1.27 7.61 -6.70
CA ASN A 26 1.51 8.89 -7.36
C ASN A 26 2.95 9.40 -7.19
N GLU A 27 3.73 8.80 -6.28
CA GLU A 27 5.09 9.21 -5.93
C GLU A 27 6.11 8.19 -6.48
N GLU A 28 7.02 8.62 -7.37
CA GLU A 28 8.05 7.76 -7.98
C GLU A 28 8.98 7.11 -6.94
N GLU A 29 9.28 7.84 -5.86
CA GLU A 29 10.08 7.36 -4.72
C GLU A 29 9.46 6.14 -4.00
N LEU A 30 8.17 5.86 -4.19
CA LEU A 30 7.53 4.66 -3.67
C LEU A 30 7.91 3.42 -4.46
N PHE A 31 8.23 3.53 -5.76
CA PHE A 31 8.64 2.38 -6.56
C PHE A 31 9.94 1.78 -6.04
N GLU A 32 10.93 2.62 -5.75
CA GLU A 32 12.23 2.16 -5.24
C GLU A 32 12.10 1.58 -3.82
N VAL A 33 11.45 2.30 -2.91
CA VAL A 33 11.41 1.91 -1.49
C VAL A 33 10.52 0.71 -1.23
N LEU A 34 9.38 0.61 -1.92
CA LEU A 34 8.51 -0.56 -1.82
C LEU A 34 8.93 -1.66 -2.81
N GLN A 35 9.98 -1.48 -3.62
CA GLN A 35 10.41 -2.44 -4.63
C GLN A 35 9.26 -2.88 -5.55
N ILE A 36 8.50 -1.89 -6.04
CA ILE A 36 7.33 -2.10 -6.90
C ILE A 36 7.82 -2.42 -8.31
N ASP A 37 7.36 -3.54 -8.84
CA ASP A 37 7.46 -3.83 -10.26
C ASP A 37 6.52 -2.90 -11.05
N GLY A 38 7.08 -2.03 -11.89
CA GLY A 38 6.33 -1.03 -12.64
C GLY A 38 5.35 -1.58 -13.68
N GLU A 39 5.51 -2.83 -14.11
CA GLU A 39 4.57 -3.48 -15.03
C GLU A 39 3.38 -4.09 -14.29
N THR A 40 3.64 -4.74 -13.16
CA THR A 40 2.61 -5.50 -12.42
C THR A 40 2.03 -4.74 -11.22
N MET A 41 2.64 -3.63 -10.83
CA MET A 41 2.34 -2.85 -9.63
C MET A 41 2.37 -3.67 -8.34
N LYS A 42 3.22 -4.70 -8.31
CA LYS A 42 3.37 -5.61 -7.17
C LYS A 42 4.72 -5.45 -6.51
N THR A 43 4.74 -5.64 -5.20
CA THR A 43 5.96 -5.76 -4.40
C THR A 43 6.11 -7.17 -3.85
N LYS A 44 7.36 -7.59 -3.64
CA LYS A 44 7.70 -8.82 -2.91
C LYS A 44 7.41 -8.70 -1.41
N LEU A 45 7.20 -7.50 -0.90
CA LEU A 45 6.89 -7.25 0.51
C LEU A 45 5.49 -7.73 0.89
N SER A 46 5.35 -8.19 2.13
CA SER A 46 4.07 -8.49 2.76
C SER A 46 3.27 -7.21 3.03
N PRO A 47 1.94 -7.28 3.15
CA PRO A 47 1.12 -6.11 3.50
C PRO A 47 1.57 -5.43 4.77
N LYS A 48 2.02 -6.19 5.78
CA LYS A 48 2.55 -5.62 7.02
C LYS A 48 3.78 -4.75 6.75
N GLU A 49 4.76 -5.26 6.01
CA GLU A 49 5.99 -4.51 5.69
C GLU A 49 5.67 -3.25 4.87
N VAL A 50 4.76 -3.37 3.89
CA VAL A 50 4.29 -2.23 3.10
C VAL A 50 3.65 -1.16 4.00
N LEU A 51 2.75 -1.57 4.90
CA LEU A 51 2.08 -0.66 5.84
C LEU A 51 3.07 0.01 6.80
N ASP A 52 4.03 -0.75 7.34
CA ASP A 52 5.06 -0.23 8.23
C ASP A 52 5.91 0.85 7.53
N ILE A 53 6.36 0.58 6.29
CA ILE A 53 7.12 1.54 5.48
C ILE A 53 6.30 2.79 5.17
N LEU A 54 5.06 2.62 4.71
CA LEU A 54 4.18 3.73 4.36
C LEU A 54 3.87 4.61 5.58
N ALA A 55 3.76 4.04 6.77
CA ALA A 55 3.58 4.77 8.02
C ALA A 55 4.77 5.71 8.31
N THR A 56 6.01 5.29 8.03
CA THR A 56 7.19 6.17 8.16
C THR A 56 7.17 7.36 7.20
N ARG A 57 6.36 7.29 6.14
CA ARG A 57 6.17 8.34 5.13
C ARG A 57 4.89 9.16 5.33
N GLY A 58 4.24 9.01 6.49
CA GLY A 58 3.06 9.79 6.86
C GLY A 58 1.74 9.28 6.31
N PHE A 59 1.72 8.09 5.68
CA PHE A 59 0.46 7.45 5.32
C PHE A 59 -0.17 6.78 6.55
N ARG A 60 -1.48 6.93 6.71
CA ARG A 60 -2.29 6.24 7.72
C ARG A 60 -3.35 5.38 7.04
N VAL A 61 -3.68 4.24 7.63
CA VAL A 61 -4.81 3.41 7.17
C VAL A 61 -6.11 4.16 7.47
N ALA A 62 -6.83 4.53 6.41
CA ALA A 62 -8.14 5.18 6.49
C ALA A 62 -9.27 4.14 6.51
N SER A 63 -9.09 3.02 5.81
CA SER A 63 -10.07 1.93 5.74
C SER A 63 -9.38 0.59 5.48
N ALA A 64 -9.99 -0.49 5.97
CA ALA A 64 -9.62 -1.86 5.66
C ALA A 64 -10.87 -2.65 5.32
N VAL A 65 -10.89 -3.28 4.15
CA VAL A 65 -11.99 -4.10 3.66
C VAL A 65 -11.48 -5.52 3.44
N PHE A 66 -12.26 -6.47 3.91
CA PHE A 66 -12.04 -7.89 3.74
C PHE A 66 -13.14 -8.35 2.79
N THR A 67 -12.78 -8.65 1.54
CA THR A 67 -13.75 -9.27 0.62
C THR A 67 -14.03 -10.68 1.12
N ALA A 68 -15.13 -11.29 0.67
CA ALA A 68 -15.56 -12.61 1.11
C ALA A 68 -14.53 -13.70 0.70
N TRP A 69 -13.43 -13.76 1.46
CA TRP A 69 -12.45 -14.85 1.60
C TRP A 69 -11.23 -14.86 0.66
N GLU A 70 -11.04 -13.86 -0.20
CA GLU A 70 -9.94 -13.91 -1.18
C GLU A 70 -8.96 -12.75 -1.13
N GLU A 71 -9.41 -11.55 -0.74
CA GLU A 71 -8.60 -10.35 -0.81
C GLU A 71 -8.81 -9.42 0.38
N HIS A 72 -7.69 -8.87 0.83
CA HIS A 72 -7.62 -7.80 1.82
C HIS A 72 -7.22 -6.53 1.10
N VAL A 73 -8.00 -5.48 1.29
CA VAL A 73 -7.78 -4.18 0.67
C VAL A 73 -7.66 -3.15 1.78
N TRP A 74 -6.62 -2.33 1.74
CA TRP A 74 -6.44 -1.21 2.64
C TRP A 74 -6.37 0.08 1.83
N THR A 75 -7.13 1.07 2.26
CA THR A 75 -7.02 2.45 1.76
C THR A 75 -6.17 3.23 2.75
N LEU A 76 -5.08 3.83 2.26
CA LEU A 76 -4.25 4.74 3.02
C LEU A 76 -4.49 6.18 2.57
N ALA A 77 -4.37 7.11 3.52
CA ALA A 77 -4.40 8.54 3.28
C ALA A 77 -3.15 9.19 3.88
N LYS A 78 -2.62 10.21 3.22
CA LYS A 78 -1.54 11.07 3.73
C LYS A 78 -2.02 12.51 3.68
N ASP A 79 -2.09 13.14 4.84
CA ASP A 79 -2.50 14.53 4.97
C ASP A 79 -1.37 15.41 4.44
N SER A 80 -1.69 16.35 3.54
CA SER A 80 -0.74 17.37 3.04
C SER A 80 -0.64 18.56 4.01
N SER A 81 -0.56 18.27 5.31
CA SER A 81 -0.26 19.28 6.32
C SER A 81 1.25 19.49 6.33
N ASP A 82 1.70 20.42 5.48
CA ASP A 82 3.06 20.95 5.47
C ASP A 82 3.47 21.40 6.89
N VAL A 83 4.60 20.86 7.35
CA VAL A 83 5.55 21.56 8.23
C VAL A 83 6.85 21.68 7.47
#